data_AF-A0A930SZA0-F1
#
_entry.id   AF-A0A930SZA0-F1
#
_cell.length_a   1.000
_cell.length_b   1.000
_cell.length_c   1.000
_cell.angle_alpha   90.00
_cell.angle_beta   90.00
_cell.angle_gamma   90.00
#
_symmetry.space_group_name_H-M   'P 1'
#
loop_
_entity.id
_entity.type
_entity.pdbx_description
1 polymer ?
#
loop_
_entity_poly.entity_id
_entity_poly.type
_entity_poly.pdbx_seq_one_letter_code
_entity_poly.pdbx_strand_id
1 'polypeptide(L)' 'MNVILDVNVWISALLWGGTPAKILRLAYQNKIVIFISEEIMLELKTTLRRQKFQKRIEKMVIL' A
#
# COMPACT_ATOMS: atom_id res chain seq x y z
N MET A 1 -13.28 13.00 2.54
CA MET A 1 -13.44 12.32 1.24
C MET A 1 -13.11 10.85 1.42
N ASN A 2 -13.94 9.96 0.89
CA ASN A 2 -13.81 8.51 1.06
C ASN A 2 -13.22 7.93 -0.22
N VAL A 3 -12.21 7.07 -0.10
CA VAL A 3 -11.54 6.48 -1.27
C VAL A 3 -11.35 4.98 -1.06
N ILE A 4 -11.29 4.25 -2.16
CA ILE A 4 -10.83 2.86 -2.23
C ILE A 4 -9.58 2.87 -3.09
N LEU A 5 -8.52 2.19 -2.65
CA LEU A 5 -7.27 2.11 -3.38
C LEU A 5 -7.15 0.77 -4.08
N ASP A 6 -6.74 0.81 -5.35
CA ASP A 6 -6.29 -0.36 -6.07
C ASP A 6 -5.05 -0.99 -5.40
N VAL A 7 -4.87 -2.30 -5.55
CA VAL A 7 -3.71 -3.02 -5.00
C VAL A 7 -2.39 -2.44 -5.49
N ASN A 8 -2.30 -1.98 -6.74
CA ASN A 8 -1.07 -1.39 -7.25
C ASN A 8 -0.72 -0.07 -6.55
N VAL A 9 -1.70 0.69 -6.08
CA VAL A 9 -1.48 1.92 -5.30
C VAL A 9 -0.91 1.56 -3.93
N TRP A 10 -1.48 0.55 -3.26
CA TRP A 10 -0.93 0.01 -2.00
C TRP A 10 0.51 -0.45 -2.16
N ILE A 11 0.75 -1.32 -3.15
CA ILE A 11 2.08 -1.87 -3.45
C ILE A 11 3.08 -0.75 -3.74
N SER A 12 2.71 0.23 -4.57
CA SER A 12 3.58 1.36 -4.90
C SER A 12 3.90 2.22 -3.68
N ALA A 13 2.88 2.56 -2.89
CA ALA A 13 3.01 3.40 -1.71
C ALA A 13 3.89 2.75 -0.63
N LEU A 14 3.68 1.46 -0.35
CA LEU A 14 4.40 0.72 0.67
C LEU A 14 5.85 0.41 0.25
N LEU A 15 6.08 0.06 -1.02
CA LEU A 15 7.38 -0.49 -1.43
C LEU A 15 8.33 0.49 -2.13
N TRP A 16 7.81 1.59 -2.70
CA TRP A 16 8.61 2.61 -3.40
C TRP A 16 8.37 4.03 -2.93
N GLY A 17 7.25 4.32 -2.28
CA GLY A 17 6.92 5.66 -1.82
C GLY A 17 6.35 6.55 -2.94
N GLY A 18 6.93 7.74 -3.11
CA GLY A 18 6.55 8.68 -4.17
C GLY A 18 5.12 9.22 -4.05
N THR A 19 4.48 9.50 -5.20
CA THR A 19 3.11 10.03 -5.24
C THR A 19 2.08 9.12 -4.56
N PRO A 20 2.10 7.77 -4.74
CA PRO A 20 1.21 6.87 -4.01
C PRO A 20 1.32 6.98 -2.48
N ALA A 21 2.52 7.17 -1.92
CA ALA A 21 2.68 7.36 -0.47
C ALA A 21 2.09 8.68 0.04
N LYS A 22 1.94 9.70 -0.81
CA LYS A 22 1.22 10.94 -0.44
C LYS A 22 -0.24 10.65 -0.10
N ILE A 23 -0.87 9.66 -0.75
CA ILE A 23 -2.24 9.24 -0.44
C ILE A 23 -2.31 8.69 0.99
N LEU A 24 -1.38 7.81 1.38
CA LEU A 24 -1.31 7.29 2.74
C LEU A 24 -1.04 8.41 3.76
N ARG A 25 -0.22 9.40 3.40
CA ARG A 25 0.02 10.58 4.26
C ARG A 25 -1.25 11.41 4.45
N LEU A 26 -2.06 11.60 3.40
CA LEU A 26 -3.34 12.30 3.52
C LEU A 26 -4.31 11.55 4.45
N ALA A 27 -4.32 10.22 4.40
CA ALA A 27 -5.11 9.40 5.34
C ALA A 27 -4.59 9.53 6.77
N TYR A 28 -3.26 9.45 6.98
CA TYR A 28 -2.62 9.67 8.28
C TYR A 28 -2.93 11.07 8.85
N GLN A 29 -3.03 12.08 7.99
CA GLN A 29 -3.40 13.46 8.35
C GLN A 29 -4.93 13.67 8.47
N ASN A 30 -5.73 12.60 8.47
CA ASN A 30 -7.19 12.63 8.54
C ASN A 30 -7.86 13.50 7.45
N LYS A 31 -7.21 13.67 6.29
CA LYS A 31 -7.77 14.42 5.14
C LYS A 31 -8.66 13.56 4.25
N ILE A 32 -8.41 12.25 4.24
CA ILE A 32 -9.21 11.24 3.55
C ILE A 32 -9.43 10.03 4.46
N VAL A 33 -10.46 9.24 4.15
CA VAL A 33 -10.67 7.92 4.75
C VAL A 33 -10.49 6.88 3.67
N ILE A 34 -9.59 5.92 3.91
CA ILE A 34 -9.36 4.80 2.99
C ILE A 34 -10.20 3.61 3.46
N PHE A 35 -11.07 3.13 2.60
CA PHE A 35 -11.79 1.87 2.78
C PHE A 35 -11.09 0.75 2.01
N ILE A 36 -11.15 -0.46 2.53
CA ILE A 36 -10.64 -1.66 1.88
C ILE A 36 -11.64 -2.80 2.10
N SER A 37 -11.96 -3.53 1.02
CA SER A 37 -12.76 -4.75 1.11
C SER A 37 -11.86 -5.95 1.48
N GLU A 38 -12.48 -7.05 1.92
CA GLU A 38 -11.74 -8.29 2.17
C GLU A 38 -11.05 -8.83 0.92
N GLU A 39 -11.68 -8.68 -0.25
CA GLU A 39 -11.13 -9.08 -1.54
C GLU A 39 -9.83 -8.33 -1.89
N ILE A 40 -9.85 -7.00 -1.80
CA ILE A 40 -8.66 -6.16 -2.05
C ILE A 40 -7.57 -6.47 -1.02
N MET A 41 -7.95 -6.70 0.24
CA MET A 41 -7.01 -7.09 1.29
C MET A 41 -6.35 -8.46 1.00
N LEU A 42 -7.12 -9.43 0.52
CA LEU A 42 -6.61 -10.75 0.13
C LEU A 42 -5.68 -10.66 -1.07
N GLU A 43 -6.06 -9.90 -2.09
CA GLU A 43 -5.23 -9.67 -3.27
C GLU A 43 -3.92 -8.95 -2.90
N LEU A 44 -3.97 -7.94 -2.03
CA LEU A 44 -2.78 -7.25 -1.53
C LEU A 44 -1.83 -8.21 -0.82
N LYS A 45 -2.33 -9.02 0.12
CA LYS A 45 -1.52 -10.05 0.83
C LYS A 45 -0.89 -11.04 -0.15
N THR A 46 -1.66 -11.53 -1.10
CA THR A 46 -1.18 -12.49 -2.11
C THR A 46 -0.15 -11.86 -3.03
N THR A 47 -0.37 -10.61 -3.43
CA THR A 47 0.55 -9.85 -4.27
C THR A 47 1.86 -9.61 -3.56
N LEU A 48 1.85 -9.15 -2.31
CA LEU A 48 3.07 -8.91 -1.51
C LEU A 48 3.96 -10.16 -1.39
N ARG A 49 3.40 -11.37 -1.38
CA ARG A 49 4.15 -12.64 -1.32
C ARG A 49 4.90 -12.99 -2.61
N ARG A 50 4.66 -12.31 -3.73
CA ARG A 50 5.38 -12.59 -4.99
C ARG A 50 6.86 -12.28 -4.83
N GLN A 51 7.71 -13.17 -5.36
CA GLN A 51 9.17 -13.13 -5.17
C GLN A 51 9.80 -11.77 -5.52
N LYS A 52 9.31 -11.09 -6.57
CA LYS A 52 9.81 -9.77 -6.98
C LYS A 52 9.63 -8.68 -5.92
N PHE A 53 8.58 -8.77 -5.10
CA PHE A 53 8.30 -7.82 -4.04
C PHE A 53 8.96 -8.22 -2.72
N GLN A 54 9.05 -9.51 -2.42
CA GLN A 54 9.80 -10.01 -1.26
C GLN A 54 11.27 -9.53 -1.28
N LYS A 55 11.94 -9.61 -2.43
CA LYS A 55 13.30 -9.06 -2.63
C LYS A 55 13.42 -7.57 -2.31
N ARG A 56 12.34 -6.80 -2.41
CA ARG A 56 12.31 -5.37 -2.08
C ARG A 56 12.05 -5.18 -0.59
N ILE A 57 11.13 -5.93 -0.02
CA ILE A 57 10.78 -5.92 1.41
C ILE A 57 12.01 -6.30 2.25
N GLU A 58 12.76 -7.32 1.87
CA GLU A 58 14.01 -7.74 2.55
C GLU A 58 15.07 -6.63 2.60
N LYS A 59 15.05 -5.70 1.63
CA LYS A 59 15.97 -4.56 1.58
C LYS A 59 15.48 -3.36 2.38
N MET A 60 14.26 -3.41 2.93
CA MET A 60 13.74 -2.36 3.79
C MET A 60 14.29 -2.58 5.20
N VAL A 61 15.11 -1.64 5.66
CA VAL A 61 15.51 -1.61 7.06
C VAL A 61 14.27 -1.19 7.85
N ILE A 62 13.73 -2.14 8.63
CA ILE A 62 12.80 -1.79 9.71
C ILE A 62 13.69 -1.19 10.81
N LEU A 63 13.69 0.15 10.90
CA LEU A 63 14.26 0.87 12.03
C LEU A 63 13.47 0.57 13.29
#